data_AF-A0A2V8EFG3-F1
#
_entry.id   AF-A0A2V8EFG3-F1
#
_cell.length_a   1.000
_cell.length_b   1.000
_cell.length_c   1.000
_cell.angle_alpha   90.00
_cell.angle_beta   90.00
_cell.angle_gamma   90.00
#
_symmetry.space_group_name_H-M   'P 1'
#
loop_
_entity.id
_entity.type
_entity.pdbx_description
1 polymer ?
#
loop_
_entity_poly.entity_id
_entity_poly.type
_entity_poly.pdbx_seq_one_letter_code
_entity_poly.pdbx_strand_id
1 'polypeptide(L)'
;MGAPKQSGHWTGFRAVLCSIDFSDQARLALRYAEVVVLWAKASLTVTYANDPPLIAAAAAALHDRQLAKRSAAELQAFAEDTVAPDSRRSFGSAPTSRSETPPKRQISSWSGRTA
;
A
#
# COMPACT_ATOMS: atom_id res chain seq x y z
N MET A 1 27.93 -41.32 11.34
CA MET A 1 26.87 -40.97 10.36
C MET A 1 25.82 -40.16 11.09
N GLY A 2 25.83 -38.83 10.94
CA GLY A 2 24.90 -37.94 11.64
C GLY A 2 23.62 -37.74 10.83
N ALA A 3 22.46 -37.89 11.46
CA ALA A 3 21.15 -37.68 10.81
C ALA A 3 21.03 -36.24 10.30
N PRO A 4 20.40 -36.01 9.14
CA PRO A 4 20.21 -34.66 8.61
C PRO A 4 19.36 -33.84 9.58
N LYS A 5 19.87 -32.67 9.98
CA LYS A 5 19.14 -31.66 10.75
C LYS A 5 17.93 -31.25 9.90
N GLN A 6 16.72 -31.58 10.35
CA GLN A 6 15.49 -31.14 9.69
C GLN A 6 15.50 -29.61 9.65
N SER A 7 15.47 -29.03 8.45
CA SER A 7 15.24 -27.61 8.26
C SER A 7 13.86 -27.28 8.83
N GLY A 8 13.78 -26.30 9.73
CA GLY A 8 12.52 -25.89 10.33
C GLY A 8 11.44 -25.66 9.28
N HIS A 9 10.22 -26.12 9.55
CA HIS A 9 9.08 -25.94 8.67
C HIS A 9 8.86 -24.44 8.44
N TRP A 10 8.78 -24.02 7.18
CA TRP A 10 8.47 -22.63 6.85
C TRP A 10 7.00 -22.35 7.18
N THR A 11 6.74 -21.40 8.08
CA THR A 11 5.40 -21.02 8.52
C THR A 11 4.78 -19.87 7.71
N GLY A 12 5.38 -19.50 6.57
CA GLY A 12 4.98 -18.33 5.78
C GLY A 12 5.72 -17.04 6.16
N PHE A 13 5.27 -15.92 5.61
CA PHE A 13 5.83 -14.59 5.87
C PHE A 13 5.29 -14.01 7.19
N ARG A 14 6.15 -13.39 7.98
CA ARG A 14 5.74 -12.61 9.17
C ARG A 14 5.61 -11.11 8.87
N ALA A 15 6.36 -10.64 7.88
CA ALA A 15 6.36 -9.27 7.40
C ALA A 15 6.76 -9.25 5.92
N VAL A 16 6.26 -8.26 5.18
CA VAL A 16 6.63 -7.97 3.79
C VAL A 16 7.08 -6.52 3.71
N LEU A 17 8.22 -6.29 3.03
CA LEU A 17 8.73 -4.96 2.72
C LEU A 17 8.51 -4.70 1.22
N CYS A 18 7.86 -3.58 0.89
CA CYS A 18 7.61 -3.16 -0.48
C CYS A 18 8.30 -1.82 -0.75
N SER A 19 9.28 -1.81 -1.65
CA SER A 19 9.94 -0.60 -2.13
C SER A 19 9.15 0.04 -3.26
N ILE A 20 8.92 1.34 -3.17
CA ILE A 20 8.16 2.14 -4.13
C ILE A 20 9.12 3.08 -4.84
N ASP A 21 8.92 3.23 -6.14
CA ASP A 21 9.56 4.21 -7.02
C ASP A 21 8.51 5.05 -7.80
N PHE A 22 7.26 5.02 -7.34
CA PHE A 22 6.07 5.65 -7.94
C PHE A 22 5.71 5.18 -9.36
N SER A 23 6.30 4.09 -9.84
CA SER A 23 5.94 3.49 -11.13
C SER A 23 4.62 2.71 -11.08
N ASP A 24 4.04 2.43 -12.24
CA ASP A 24 2.88 1.54 -12.35
C ASP A 24 3.22 0.10 -11.93
N GLN A 25 4.47 -0.32 -12.15
CA GLN A 25 4.99 -1.60 -11.70
C GLN A 25 5.01 -1.67 -10.16
N ALA A 26 5.39 -0.58 -9.48
CA ALA A 26 5.32 -0.50 -8.03
C ALA A 26 3.86 -0.56 -7.52
N ARG A 27 2.88 -0.05 -8.28
CA ARG A 27 1.45 -0.22 -7.93
C ARG A 27 1.04 -1.69 -7.94
N LEU A 28 1.42 -2.42 -8.99
CA LEU A 28 1.14 -3.85 -9.09
C LEU A 28 1.85 -4.64 -7.98
N ALA A 29 3.12 -4.33 -7.72
CA ALA A 29 3.88 -4.95 -6.64
C ALA A 29 3.24 -4.71 -5.27
N LEU A 30 2.78 -3.48 -5.00
CA LEU A 30 2.12 -3.14 -3.74
C LEU A 30 0.78 -3.86 -3.57
N ARG A 31 -0.05 -3.95 -4.63
CA ARG A 31 -1.28 -4.75 -4.61
C ARG A 31 -1.00 -6.22 -4.33
N TYR A 32 0.06 -6.77 -4.93
CA TYR A 32 0.44 -8.16 -4.68
C TYR A 32 0.93 -8.35 -3.24
N ALA A 33 1.75 -7.43 -2.73
CA ALA A 33 2.23 -7.45 -1.36
C ALA A 33 1.07 -7.40 -0.35
N GLU A 34 0.04 -6.60 -0.60
CA GLU A 34 -1.19 -6.56 0.19
C GLU A 34 -1.87 -7.93 0.26
N VAL A 35 -2.06 -8.59 -0.90
CA VAL A 35 -2.65 -9.94 -0.95
C VAL A 35 -1.80 -10.93 -0.15
N VAL A 36 -0.48 -10.90 -0.29
CA VAL A 36 0.43 -11.79 0.45
C VAL A 36 0.29 -11.59 1.96
N VAL A 37 0.25 -10.35 2.45
CA VAL A 37 0.15 -10.11 3.90
C VAL A 37 -1.23 -10.45 4.46
N LEU A 38 -2.30 -10.27 3.69
CA LEU A 38 -3.65 -10.68 4.07
C LEU A 38 -3.75 -12.20 4.23
N TRP A 39 -3.19 -12.95 3.27
CA TRP A 39 -3.17 -14.42 3.32
C TRP A 39 -2.30 -14.95 4.46
N ALA A 40 -1.14 -14.33 4.69
CA ALA A 40 -0.19 -14.76 5.71
C ALA A 40 -0.51 -14.22 7.12
N LYS A 41 -1.51 -13.33 7.26
CA LYS A 41 -1.75 -12.54 8.49
C LYS A 41 -0.46 -11.84 8.97
N ALA A 42 0.28 -11.28 8.03
CA ALA A 42 1.57 -10.62 8.23
C ALA A 42 1.41 -9.09 8.27
N SER A 43 2.51 -8.39 8.56
CA SER A 43 2.59 -6.93 8.41
C SER A 43 3.15 -6.52 7.05
N LEU A 44 2.71 -5.37 6.53
CA LEU A 44 3.26 -4.73 5.34
C LEU A 44 3.97 -3.44 5.73
N THR A 45 5.20 -3.25 5.24
CA THR A 45 5.93 -1.99 5.34
C THR A 45 6.22 -1.48 3.94
N VAL A 46 5.81 -0.24 3.66
CA VAL A 46 6.02 0.43 2.37
C VAL A 46 7.16 1.43 2.53
N THR A 47 8.11 1.45 1.61
CA THR A 47 9.32 2.28 1.70
C THR A 47 9.61 3.00 0.38
N TYR A 48 10.15 4.21 0.49
CA TYR A 48 10.63 5.02 -0.62
C TYR A 48 12.03 5.53 -0.27
N ALA A 49 12.96 5.48 -1.23
CA ALA A 49 14.33 5.92 -1.02
C ALA A 49 14.49 7.40 -1.42
N ASN A 50 14.81 8.25 -0.46
CA ASN A 50 15.30 9.60 -0.71
C ASN A 50 16.83 9.58 -0.76
N ASP A 51 17.41 9.89 -1.92
CA ASP A 51 18.86 9.98 -2.08
C ASP A 51 19.41 11.23 -1.35
N PRO A 52 20.32 11.10 -0.36
CA PRO A 52 20.77 12.26 0.42
C PRO A 52 21.50 13.33 -0.41
N PRO A 53 22.44 12.99 -1.32
CA PRO A 53 22.96 13.95 -2.30
C PRO A 53 21.87 14.69 -3.08
N LEU A 54 20.83 14.01 -3.55
CA LEU A 54 19.72 14.64 -4.29
C LEU A 54 18.92 15.60 -3.40
N ILE A 55 18.63 15.21 -2.16
CA ILE A 55 17.95 16.08 -1.18
C ILE A 55 18.78 17.33 -0.90
N ALA A 56 20.09 17.17 -0.71
CA ALA A 56 21.01 18.28 -0.49
C ALA A 56 21.06 19.22 -1.72
N ALA A 57 21.11 18.66 -2.93
CA ALA A 57 21.10 19.41 -4.17
C ALA A 57 19.78 20.20 -4.36
N ALA A 58 18.63 19.58 -4.08
CA ALA A 58 17.33 20.27 -4.13
C ALA A 58 17.27 21.44 -3.12
N ALA A 59 17.76 21.22 -1.90
CA ALA A 59 17.82 22.28 -0.89
C ALA A 59 18.75 23.43 -1.29
N ALA A 60 19.87 23.13 -1.96
CA ALA A 60 20.86 24.12 -2.37
C ALA A 60 20.45 24.89 -3.64
N ALA A 61 19.99 24.18 -4.67
CA ALA A 61 19.72 24.74 -6.00
C ALA A 61 18.29 25.26 -6.17
N LEU A 62 17.30 24.64 -5.52
CA LEU A 62 15.87 24.97 -5.65
C LEU A 62 15.29 25.59 -4.38
N HIS A 63 16.11 25.78 -3.34
CA HIS A 63 15.68 26.19 -1.99
C HIS A 63 14.59 25.30 -1.39
N ASP A 64 14.47 24.06 -1.87
CA ASP A 64 13.47 23.13 -1.41
C ASP A 64 13.98 22.27 -0.25
N ARG A 65 13.71 22.74 0.96
CA ARG A 65 14.01 21.99 2.20
C ARG A 65 12.90 21.03 2.61
N GLN A 66 11.80 20.98 1.86
CA GLN A 66 10.62 20.19 2.19
C GLN A 66 10.51 18.91 1.37
N LEU A 67 11.44 18.65 0.45
CA LEU A 67 11.42 17.49 -0.44
C LEU A 67 11.14 16.17 0.30
N ALA A 68 11.91 15.86 1.35
CA ALA A 68 11.71 14.63 2.13
C ALA A 68 10.31 14.52 2.76
N LYS A 69 9.77 15.64 3.25
CA LYS A 69 8.42 15.68 3.85
C LYS A 69 7.33 15.51 2.78
N ARG A 70 7.52 16.11 1.61
CA ARG A 70 6.60 15.96 0.47
C ARG A 70 6.60 14.52 -0.05
N SER A 71 7.79 13.93 -0.23
CA SER A 71 7.90 12.54 -0.67
C SER A 71 7.27 11.56 0.33
N ALA A 72 7.29 11.85 1.64
CA ALA A 72 6.57 11.05 2.62
C ALA A 72 5.03 11.14 2.46
N ALA A 73 4.50 12.34 2.22
CA ALA A 73 3.07 12.52 1.94
C ALA A 73 2.65 11.89 0.61
N GLU A 74 3.50 11.97 -0.42
CA GLU A 74 3.30 11.33 -1.71
C GLU A 74 3.32 9.80 -1.59
N LEU A 75 4.24 9.24 -0.80
CA LEU A 75 4.28 7.80 -0.51
C LEU A 75 2.98 7.34 0.17
N GLN A 76 2.50 8.08 1.15
CA GLN A 76 1.24 7.78 1.82
C GLN A 76 0.06 7.81 0.84
N ALA A 77 -0.07 8.88 0.04
CA ALA A 77 -1.14 9.01 -0.94
C ALA A 77 -1.09 7.92 -2.01
N PHE A 78 0.10 7.58 -2.51
CA PHE A 78 0.31 6.50 -3.47
C PHE A 78 -0.10 5.15 -2.90
N ALA A 79 0.29 4.87 -1.65
CA ALA A 79 -0.06 3.62 -1.00
C ALA A 79 -1.57 3.51 -0.81
N GLU A 80 -2.21 4.55 -0.29
CA GLU A 80 -3.68 4.62 -0.10
C GLU A 80 -4.43 4.46 -1.42
N ASP A 81 -4.06 5.19 -2.47
CA ASP A 81 -4.69 5.07 -3.80
C ASP A 81 -4.53 3.68 -4.42
N THR A 82 -3.44 2.98 -4.09
CA THR A 82 -3.13 1.67 -4.68
C THR A 82 -3.86 0.52 -3.99
N VAL A 83 -4.01 0.59 -2.65
CA VAL A 83 -4.59 -0.47 -1.80
C VAL A 83 -6.03 -0.19 -1.37
N ALA A 84 -6.54 1.04 -1.56
CA ALA A 84 -7.93 1.33 -1.23
C ALA A 84 -8.87 0.39 -1.99
N PRO A 85 -9.90 -0.16 -1.31
CA PRO A 85 -10.85 -1.05 -1.95
C PRO A 85 -11.49 -0.34 -3.15
N ASP A 86 -11.40 -1.02 -4.29
CA ASP A 86 -11.87 -0.56 -5.59
C ASP A 86 -13.39 -0.30 -5.56
N SER A 87 -13.79 0.87 -5.07
CA SER A 87 -15.18 1.36 -5.09
C SER A 87 -15.69 1.63 -6.51
N ARG A 88 -14.86 1.37 -7.54
CA ARG A 88 -15.17 1.61 -8.95
C ARG A 88 -15.19 0.36 -9.83
N ARG A 89 -15.11 -0.85 -9.27
CA ARG A 89 -15.62 -2.05 -9.96
C ARG A 89 -17.13 -2.21 -9.72
N SER A 90 -17.88 -1.21 -10.19
CA SER A 90 -19.23 -1.45 -10.70
C SER A 90 -19.09 -2.39 -11.90
N PHE A 91 -19.02 -3.69 -11.62
CA PHE A 91 -19.26 -4.70 -12.63
C PHE A 91 -20.69 -4.49 -13.17
N GLY A 92 -20.79 -4.05 -14.41
CA GLY A 92 -22.03 -4.03 -15.18
C GLY A 92 -22.85 -2.74 -15.12
N SER A 93 -22.44 -1.73 -15.88
CA SER A 93 -23.41 -0.81 -16.50
C SER A 93 -24.04 -1.49 -17.71
N ALA A 94 -25.02 -2.36 -17.45
CA ALA A 94 -26.09 -2.58 -18.43
C ALA A 94 -27.06 -1.39 -18.30
N PRO A 95 -27.39 -0.65 -19.36
CA PRO A 95 -28.44 0.34 -19.29
C PRO A 95 -29.79 -0.38 -19.26
N THR A 96 -30.32 -0.62 -18.06
CA THR A 96 -31.73 -0.96 -17.90
C THR A 96 -32.40 0.11 -17.06
N SER A 97 -33.20 0.92 -17.74
CA SER A 97 -34.17 1.82 -17.15
C SER A 97 -35.08 1.09 -16.16
N ARG A 98 -35.15 1.52 -14.91
CA ARG A 98 -36.39 1.86 -14.20
C ARG A 98 -36.12 2.31 -12.77
N SER A 99 -36.92 3.28 -12.38
CA SER A 99 -37.15 3.83 -11.05
C SER A 99 -37.10 2.82 -9.92
N GLU A 100 -36.33 3.10 -8.86
CA GLU A 100 -36.73 2.85 -7.48
C GLU A 100 -35.79 3.54 -6.47
N THR A 101 -36.41 3.99 -5.37
CA THR A 101 -35.94 4.91 -4.33
C THR A 101 -34.73 4.45 -3.49
N PRO A 102 -33.87 5.37 -2.99
CA PRO A 102 -32.70 5.00 -2.20
C PRO A 102 -33.05 4.73 -0.72
N PRO A 103 -32.51 3.66 -0.08
CA PRO A 103 -32.52 3.54 1.36
C PRO A 103 -31.39 4.37 1.99
N LYS A 104 -31.74 5.13 3.04
CA LYS A 104 -30.79 5.77 3.95
C LYS A 104 -30.02 4.69 4.72
N ARG A 105 -28.69 4.70 4.66
CA ARG A 105 -27.85 4.02 5.66
C ARG A 105 -26.74 4.94 6.15
N GLN A 106 -26.97 5.38 7.38
CA GLN A 106 -26.03 5.89 8.38
C GLN A 106 -25.14 4.74 8.90
N ILE A 107 -24.05 5.05 9.61
CA ILE A 107 -23.10 4.22 10.43
C ILE A 107 -21.67 4.47 9.92
N SER A 108 -20.91 5.47 10.41
CA SER A 108 -20.23 5.67 11.70
C SER A 108 -18.78 5.12 11.76
N SER A 109 -17.84 6.06 11.93
CA SER A 109 -16.50 6.01 12.57
C SER A 109 -15.62 4.75 12.41
N TRP A 110 -14.41 4.95 11.88
CA TRP A 110 -13.31 4.00 12.02
C TRP A 110 -12.15 4.62 12.82
N SER A 111 -11.82 4.02 13.97
CA SER A 111 -10.61 4.29 14.75
C SER A 111 -9.65 3.13 14.52
N GLY A 112 -8.55 3.37 13.80
CA GLY A 112 -7.46 2.42 13.66
C GLY A 112 -6.55 2.42 14.88
N ARG A 113 -6.72 1.41 15.74
CA ARG A 113 -5.74 1.00 16.76
C ARG A 113 -5.69 -0.53 16.80
N THR A 114 -4.53 -1.07 16.49
CA THR A 114 -3.96 -2.29 17.09
C THR A 114 -2.47 -2.00 17.19
N ALA A 115 -2.00 -1.62 18.37
CA ALA A 115 -1.43 -2.50 19.40
C ALA A 115 0.10 -2.41 19.33
#